data_AF-A0A9Q4GS50-F1
#
_entry.id   AF-A0A9Q4GS50-F1
#
_cell.length_a   1.000
_cell.length_b   1.000
_cell.length_c   1.000
_cell.angle_alpha   90.00
_cell.angle_beta   90.00
_cell.angle_gamma   90.00
#
_symmetry.space_group_name_H-M   'P 1'
#
loop_
_entity.id
_entity.type
_entity.pdbx_description
1 polymer ?
#
loop_
_entity_poly.entity_id
_entity_poly.type
_entity_poly.pdbx_seq_one_letter_code
_entity_poly.pdbx_strand_id
1 'polypeptide(L)'
;MKSVYLFAILLINGVLLATTAQAHSMHVVAQLEGNVISGQSYYSDMSPAKDTYVGTYLKGHEDDEISGKTDEKGYFKIEVPATGDYILYVEGDEGHKVETEVPVISATAGTGSSDSSSGYIQIRQDIDQLKNKIYLQNILGGVGYIVGIFGVIAFFRARELTKQAAKNAA
;
A
#
# COMPACT_ATOMS: atom_id res chain seq x y z
N MET A 1 -20.77 -7.05 44.94
CA MET A 1 -19.79 -7.84 44.13
C MET A 1 -20.26 -8.08 42.69
N LYS A 2 -21.48 -8.59 42.44
CA LYS A 2 -21.99 -8.86 41.08
C LYS A 2 -22.08 -7.62 40.17
N SER A 3 -22.38 -6.44 40.72
CA SER A 3 -22.46 -5.17 39.97
C SER A 3 -21.10 -4.67 39.46
N VAL A 4 -20.01 -4.98 40.15
CA VAL A 4 -18.65 -4.60 39.73
C VAL A 4 -18.21 -5.41 38.52
N TYR A 5 -18.54 -6.71 38.48
CA TYR A 5 -18.27 -7.56 37.32
C TYR A 5 -19.12 -7.18 36.10
N LEU A 6 -20.38 -6.77 36.30
CA LEU A 6 -21.24 -6.24 35.23
C LEU A 6 -20.65 -4.96 34.62
N PHE A 7 -20.17 -4.04 35.45
CA PHE A 7 -19.51 -2.84 34.97
C PHE A 7 -18.19 -3.14 34.24
N ALA A 8 -17.40 -4.08 34.75
CA ALA A 8 -16.14 -4.50 34.12
C ALA A 8 -16.36 -5.20 32.76
N ILE A 9 -17.39 -6.06 32.65
CA ILE A 9 -17.73 -6.75 31.39
C ILE A 9 -18.25 -5.74 30.34
N LEU A 10 -19.03 -4.74 30.77
CA LEU A 10 -19.52 -3.67 29.90
C LEU A 10 -18.37 -2.78 29.40
N LEU A 11 -17.42 -2.44 30.28
CA LEU A 11 -16.22 -1.67 29.93
C LEU A 11 -15.31 -2.42 28.95
N ILE A 12 -15.11 -3.73 29.17
CA ILE A 12 -14.30 -4.58 28.28
C ILE A 12 -14.96 -4.74 26.90
N ASN A 13 -16.29 -4.90 26.83
CA ASN A 13 -17.01 -4.94 25.56
C ASN A 13 -16.98 -3.59 24.83
N GLY A 14 -17.08 -2.48 25.55
CA GLY A 14 -17.01 -1.14 24.95
C GLY A 14 -15.67 -0.84 24.28
N VAL A 15 -14.56 -1.35 24.83
CA VAL A 15 -13.22 -1.21 24.22
C VAL A 15 -13.07 -2.06 22.95
N LEU A 16 -13.80 -3.18 22.84
CA LEU A 16 -13.77 -4.06 21.66
C LEU A 16 -14.63 -3.55 20.49
N LEU A 17 -15.48 -2.54 20.70
CA LEU A 17 -16.22 -1.84 19.64
C LEU A 17 -15.50 -0.58 19.10
N ALA A 18 -14.22 -0.37 19.46
CA ALA A 18 -13.40 0.66 18.83
C ALA A 18 -13.20 0.31 17.34
N THR A 19 -14.11 0.79 16.50
CA THR A 19 -14.00 0.70 15.05
C THR A 19 -12.70 1.38 14.64
N THR A 20 -11.86 0.64 13.92
CA THR A 20 -10.64 1.18 13.32
C THR A 20 -11.01 2.40 12.49
N ALA A 21 -10.51 3.59 12.83
CA ALA A 21 -10.58 4.73 11.94
C ALA A 21 -9.78 4.35 10.68
N GLN A 22 -10.49 4.14 9.57
CA GLN A 22 -9.87 3.89 8.27
C GLN A 22 -9.28 5.21 7.79
N ALA A 23 -8.01 5.45 8.12
CA ALA A 23 -7.22 6.50 7.49
C ALA A 23 -6.76 5.95 6.13
N HIS A 24 -7.42 6.34 5.04
CA HIS A 24 -6.98 6.01 3.69
C HIS A 24 -5.81 6.92 3.34
N SER A 25 -4.56 6.45 3.48
CA SER A 25 -3.42 7.21 2.97
C SER A 25 -3.42 7.21 1.45
N MET A 26 -3.23 8.39 0.86
CA MET A 26 -2.99 8.56 -0.56
C MET A 26 -1.50 8.47 -0.86
N HIS A 27 -1.16 7.99 -2.04
CA HIS A 27 0.20 7.95 -2.57
C HIS A 27 0.23 8.59 -3.95
N VAL A 28 1.39 9.16 -4.30
CA VAL A 28 1.66 9.66 -5.65
C VAL A 28 3.06 9.24 -6.07
N VAL A 29 3.18 8.86 -7.34
CA VAL A 29 4.46 8.70 -8.02
C VAL A 29 4.44 9.57 -9.27
N ALA A 30 5.53 10.30 -9.51
CA ALA A 30 5.67 11.19 -10.65
C ALA A 30 7.08 11.10 -11.23
N GLN A 31 7.23 11.53 -12.47
CA GLN A 31 8.52 11.68 -13.15
C GLN A 31 8.41 12.77 -14.21
N LEU A 32 9.49 13.50 -14.42
CA LEU A 32 9.62 14.53 -15.45
C LEU A 32 10.45 13.98 -16.61
N GLU A 33 9.85 13.88 -17.79
CA GLU A 33 10.54 13.54 -19.04
C GLU A 33 10.44 14.73 -20.00
N GLY A 34 11.57 15.36 -20.28
CA GLY A 34 11.62 16.61 -21.05
C GLY A 34 10.84 17.72 -20.35
N ASN A 35 9.65 18.03 -20.86
CA ASN A 35 8.74 19.07 -20.38
C ASN A 35 7.39 18.51 -19.89
N VAL A 36 7.28 17.19 -19.71
CA VAL A 36 6.03 16.55 -19.26
C VAL A 36 6.27 15.85 -17.93
N ILE A 37 5.53 16.28 -16.91
CA ILE A 37 5.39 15.53 -15.66
C ILE A 37 4.28 14.51 -15.86
N SER A 38 4.60 13.24 -15.66
CA SER A 38 3.63 12.14 -15.73
C SER A 38 3.70 11.27 -14.51
N GLY A 39 2.58 10.67 -14.12
CA GLY A 39 2.53 9.90 -12.90
C GLY A 39 1.18 9.24 -12.65
N GLN A 40 1.05 8.68 -11.45
CA GLN A 40 -0.17 8.03 -10.98
C GLN A 40 -0.36 8.31 -9.50
N SER A 41 -1.61 8.51 -9.09
CA SER A 41 -2.03 8.56 -7.68
C SER A 41 -3.03 7.45 -7.35
N TYR A 42 -2.89 6.90 -6.16
CA TYR A 42 -3.67 5.76 -5.67
C TYR A 42 -3.75 5.76 -4.14
N TYR A 43 -4.78 5.13 -3.61
CA TYR A 43 -4.96 4.93 -2.17
C TYR A 43 -4.23 3.68 -1.67
N SER A 44 -4.04 3.54 -0.36
CA SER A 44 -3.35 2.39 0.23
C SER A 44 -4.00 1.02 -0.03
N ASP A 45 -5.27 0.98 -0.43
CA ASP A 45 -5.98 -0.23 -0.89
C ASP A 45 -5.73 -0.52 -2.39
N MET A 46 -4.84 0.24 -3.03
CA MET A 46 -4.51 0.21 -4.46
C MET A 46 -5.61 0.68 -5.39
N SER A 47 -6.72 1.23 -4.86
CA SER A 47 -7.71 1.89 -5.70
C SER A 47 -7.13 3.18 -6.30
N PRO A 48 -7.44 3.49 -7.56
CA PRO A 48 -6.96 4.72 -8.18
C PRO A 48 -7.61 5.95 -7.55
N ALA A 49 -6.83 7.01 -7.33
CA ALA A 49 -7.37 8.32 -6.97
C ALA A 49 -7.89 8.98 -8.25
N LYS A 50 -9.17 8.78 -8.56
CA LYS A 50 -9.81 9.23 -9.81
C LYS A 50 -10.29 10.67 -9.69
N ASP A 51 -10.28 11.41 -10.80
CA ASP A 51 -10.81 12.78 -10.89
C ASP A 51 -10.29 13.72 -9.79
N THR A 52 -9.11 13.41 -9.27
CA THR A 52 -8.48 14.00 -8.09
C THR A 52 -7.56 15.14 -8.50
N TYR A 53 -7.51 16.22 -7.71
CA TYR A 53 -6.72 17.39 -8.04
C TYR A 53 -5.22 17.09 -8.00
N VAL A 54 -4.49 17.54 -9.02
CA VAL A 54 -3.03 17.47 -9.09
C VAL A 54 -2.50 18.88 -9.35
N GLY A 55 -1.57 19.33 -8.52
CA GLY A 55 -0.88 20.62 -8.68
C GLY A 55 0.63 20.42 -8.72
N THR A 56 1.33 21.27 -9.44
CA THR A 56 2.80 21.28 -9.45
C THR A 56 3.35 22.68 -9.61
N TYR A 57 4.49 22.95 -9.00
CA TYR A 57 5.18 24.23 -9.07
C TYR A 57 6.69 24.02 -9.06
N LEU A 58 7.44 24.98 -9.63
CA LEU A 58 8.89 24.96 -9.58
C LEU A 58 9.33 25.34 -8.15
N LYS A 59 10.27 24.58 -7.57
CA LYS A 59 10.73 24.80 -6.19
C LYS A 59 11.24 26.24 -6.00
N GLY A 60 10.62 26.96 -5.05
CA GLY A 60 10.87 28.38 -4.81
C GLY A 60 9.95 29.35 -5.57
N HIS A 61 9.06 28.83 -6.42
CA HIS A 61 8.07 29.58 -7.20
C HIS A 61 6.67 28.97 -7.01
N GLU A 62 6.23 28.86 -5.75
CA GLU A 62 4.93 28.28 -5.38
C GLU A 62 3.72 28.99 -6.02
N ASP A 63 3.86 30.28 -6.32
CA ASP A 63 2.82 31.08 -6.97
C ASP A 63 2.60 30.71 -8.45
N ASP A 64 3.58 30.06 -9.10
CA ASP A 64 3.53 29.64 -10.51
C ASP A 64 3.01 28.20 -10.65
N GLU A 65 1.86 27.92 -10.03
CA GLU A 65 1.27 26.59 -10.03
C GLU A 65 0.64 26.23 -11.39
N ILE A 66 0.92 25.02 -11.85
CA ILE A 66 0.27 24.37 -12.98
C ILE A 66 -0.57 23.21 -12.43
N SER A 67 -1.84 23.16 -12.81
CA SER A 67 -2.79 22.20 -12.25
C SER A 67 -3.49 21.34 -13.30
N GLY A 68 -4.04 20.21 -12.82
CA GLY A 68 -4.78 19.25 -13.60
C GLY A 68 -5.57 18.30 -12.71
N LYS A 69 -6.04 17.20 -13.31
CA LYS A 69 -6.71 16.11 -12.60
C LYS A 69 -6.21 14.76 -13.06
N THR A 70 -6.30 13.78 -12.17
CA THR A 70 -6.12 12.37 -12.53
C THR A 70 -7.30 11.84 -13.35
N ASP A 71 -7.04 10.85 -14.20
CA ASP A 71 -8.05 10.15 -15.00
C ASP A 71 -8.77 9.04 -14.19
N GLU A 72 -9.65 8.28 -14.85
CA GLU A 72 -10.38 7.15 -14.24
C GLU A 72 -9.49 6.03 -13.69
N LYS A 73 -8.21 6.00 -14.06
CA LYS A 73 -7.20 5.04 -13.63
C LYS A 73 -6.17 5.67 -12.68
N GLY A 74 -6.38 6.93 -12.28
CA GLY A 74 -5.49 7.68 -11.38
C GLY A 74 -4.24 8.25 -12.05
N TYR A 75 -4.13 8.18 -13.39
CA TYR A 75 -2.99 8.73 -14.11
C TYR A 75 -3.15 10.21 -14.38
N PHE A 76 -2.05 10.94 -14.44
CA PHE A 76 -2.02 12.34 -14.83
C PHE A 76 -0.84 12.65 -15.75
N LYS A 77 -0.99 13.72 -16.52
CA LYS A 77 0.06 14.34 -17.33
C LYS A 77 -0.08 15.84 -17.26
N ILE A 78 1.00 16.53 -16.93
CA ILE A 78 1.07 17.99 -16.82
C ILE A 78 2.26 18.47 -17.65
N GLU A 79 2.00 19.39 -18.56
CA GLU A 79 3.06 20.08 -19.31
C GLU A 79 3.63 21.21 -18.44
N VAL A 80 4.95 21.25 -18.34
CA VAL A 80 5.68 22.27 -17.59
C VAL A 80 6.61 23.05 -18.53
N PRO A 81 6.89 24.34 -18.26
CA PRO A 81 7.57 25.22 -19.23
C PRO A 81 9.01 24.82 -19.53
N ALA A 82 9.71 24.20 -18.59
CA ALA A 82 11.09 23.73 -18.75
C ALA A 82 11.39 22.61 -17.75
N THR A 83 12.45 21.84 -17.99
CA THR A 83 13.00 20.91 -17.00
C THR A 83 13.51 21.68 -15.78
N GLY A 84 13.21 21.19 -14.58
CA GLY A 84 13.61 21.83 -13.33
C GLY A 84 13.22 20.99 -12.11
N ASP A 85 13.46 21.52 -10.93
CA ASP A 85 13.12 20.88 -9.66
C ASP A 85 11.66 21.19 -9.31
N TYR A 86 10.73 20.34 -9.72
CA TYR A 86 9.31 20.52 -9.44
C TYR A 86 8.90 19.81 -8.15
N ILE A 87 8.03 20.47 -7.39
CA ILE A 87 7.21 19.84 -6.37
C ILE A 87 5.87 19.52 -7.01
N LEU A 88 5.39 18.29 -6.83
CA LEU A 88 4.06 17.87 -7.25
C LEU A 88 3.27 17.47 -6.02
N TYR A 89 2.00 17.85 -6.00
CA TYR A 89 1.08 17.46 -4.95
C TYR A 89 -0.25 16.97 -5.53
N VAL A 90 -0.91 16.10 -4.78
CA VAL A 90 -2.23 15.57 -5.08
C VAL A 90 -3.11 15.81 -3.86
N GLU A 91 -4.30 16.35 -4.08
CA GLU A 91 -5.27 16.64 -3.03
C GLU A 91 -6.56 15.88 -3.27
N GLY A 92 -6.88 14.97 -2.35
CA GLY A 92 -8.14 14.22 -2.33
C GLY A 92 -9.31 15.06 -1.81
N ASP A 93 -10.53 14.64 -2.13
CA ASP A 93 -11.78 15.30 -1.69
C ASP A 93 -11.95 15.39 -0.16
N GLU A 94 -11.19 14.57 0.57
CA GLU A 94 -11.11 14.49 2.01
C GLU A 94 -10.11 15.50 2.64
N GLY A 95 -9.50 16.37 1.81
CA GLY A 95 -8.51 17.37 2.24
C GLY A 95 -7.13 16.78 2.54
N HIS A 96 -6.90 15.50 2.18
CA HIS A 96 -5.59 14.88 2.27
C HIS A 96 -4.72 15.32 1.10
N LYS A 97 -3.67 16.07 1.41
CA LYS A 97 -2.62 16.49 0.48
C LYS A 97 -1.40 15.60 0.62
N VAL A 98 -0.91 15.06 -0.49
CA VAL A 98 0.36 14.34 -0.56
C VAL A 98 1.28 15.07 -1.53
N GLU A 99 2.56 15.24 -1.15
CA GLU A 99 3.55 15.96 -1.95
C GLU A 99 4.77 15.09 -2.26
N THR A 100 5.42 15.34 -3.39
CA THR A 100 6.64 14.65 -3.82
C THR A 100 7.53 15.57 -4.67
N GLU A 101 8.85 15.43 -4.54
CA GLU A 101 9.79 16.02 -5.49
C GLU A 101 9.82 15.17 -6.76
N VAL A 102 9.67 15.80 -7.93
CA VAL A 102 9.54 15.09 -9.20
C VAL A 102 10.93 14.74 -9.76
N PRO A 103 11.30 13.45 -9.84
CA PRO A 103 12.57 13.05 -10.42
C PRO A 103 12.62 13.30 -11.93
N VAL A 104 13.71 13.88 -12.40
CA VAL A 104 13.98 14.10 -13.83
C VAL A 104 14.60 12.85 -14.46
N ILE A 105 13.98 12.34 -15.52
CA ILE A 105 14.54 11.26 -16.34
C ILE A 105 15.32 11.91 -17.49
N SER A 106 16.60 12.15 -17.26
CA SER A 106 17.54 12.53 -18.32
C SER A 106 17.97 11.27 -19.07
N ALA A 107 17.86 11.28 -20.40
CA ALA A 107 18.47 10.25 -21.25
C ALA A 107 20.01 10.38 -21.25
N THR A 108 20.65 10.13 -20.09
CA THR A 108 22.11 10.00 -19.97
C THR A 108 22.44 8.65 -19.36
N ALA A 109 22.06 7.60 -20.08
CA ALA A 109 22.60 6.27 -19.89
C ALA A 109 22.89 5.68 -21.28
N GLY A 110 24.15 5.79 -21.71
CA GLY A 110 24.82 4.90 -22.66
C GLY A 110 24.25 4.75 -24.07
N THR A 111 25.10 5.01 -25.06
CA THR A 111 25.00 4.46 -26.42
C THR A 111 24.56 2.99 -26.40
N GLY A 112 23.31 2.70 -26.80
CA GLY A 112 22.83 1.32 -26.96
C GLY A 112 21.31 1.17 -27.02
N SER A 113 20.78 1.05 -28.24
CA SER A 113 19.52 0.37 -28.61
C SER A 113 18.17 0.94 -28.13
N SER A 114 17.36 1.33 -29.10
CA SER A 114 16.00 1.88 -29.02
C SER A 114 14.93 0.88 -28.55
N ASP A 115 15.06 0.30 -27.35
CA ASP A 115 14.06 -0.64 -26.80
C ASP A 115 13.77 -0.42 -25.29
N SER A 116 14.34 0.62 -24.69
CA SER A 116 14.32 0.81 -23.23
C SER A 116 12.96 1.26 -22.66
N SER A 117 12.06 1.85 -23.46
CA SER A 117 10.72 2.27 -23.01
C SER A 117 9.80 1.09 -22.68
N SER A 118 10.00 -0.07 -23.30
CA SER A 118 9.27 -1.29 -22.96
C SER A 118 9.80 -1.94 -21.67
N GLY A 119 11.08 -1.78 -21.37
CA GLY A 119 11.73 -2.35 -20.18
C GLY A 119 11.26 -1.69 -18.87
N TYR A 120 11.13 -0.36 -18.82
CA TYR A 120 10.76 0.34 -17.59
C TYR A 120 9.31 0.12 -17.16
N ILE A 121 8.38 -0.03 -18.10
CA ILE A 121 6.98 -0.40 -17.81
C ILE A 121 6.90 -1.83 -17.30
N GLN A 122 7.67 -2.74 -17.89
CA GLN A 122 7.72 -4.14 -17.48
C GLN A 122 8.36 -4.32 -16.09
N ILE A 123 9.43 -3.58 -15.78
CA ILE A 123 10.09 -3.62 -14.46
C ILE A 123 9.14 -3.16 -13.35
N ARG A 124 8.27 -2.17 -13.60
CA ARG A 124 7.26 -1.72 -12.62
C ARG A 124 6.11 -2.72 -12.47
N GLN A 125 5.64 -3.32 -13.57
CA GLN A 125 4.64 -4.38 -13.54
C GLN A 125 5.13 -5.64 -12.81
N ASP A 126 6.41 -5.98 -12.97
CA ASP A 126 7.02 -7.15 -12.33
C ASP A 126 7.14 -7.00 -10.80
N ILE A 127 7.36 -5.77 -10.29
CA ILE A 127 7.39 -5.50 -8.83
C ILE A 127 6.02 -5.78 -8.19
N ASP A 128 4.93 -5.41 -8.85
CA ASP A 128 3.57 -5.60 -8.33
C ASP A 128 3.12 -7.06 -8.40
N GLN A 129 3.50 -7.77 -9.48
CA GLN A 129 3.26 -9.22 -9.56
C GLN A 129 4.08 -10.01 -8.54
N LEU A 130 5.33 -9.59 -8.23
CA LEU A 130 6.13 -10.21 -7.16
C LEU A 130 5.54 -9.95 -5.77
N LYS A 131 5.06 -8.73 -5.49
CA LYS A 131 4.44 -8.38 -4.20
C LYS A 131 3.18 -9.20 -3.92
N ASN A 132 2.30 -9.39 -4.90
CA ASN A 132 1.06 -10.13 -4.71
C ASN A 132 1.31 -11.62 -4.38
N LYS A 133 2.33 -12.23 -5.02
CA LYS A 133 2.72 -13.62 -4.72
C LYS A 133 3.37 -13.76 -3.35
N ILE A 134 4.21 -12.81 -2.93
CA ILE A 134 4.85 -12.81 -1.61
C ILE A 134 3.82 -12.62 -0.49
N TYR A 135 2.79 -11.78 -0.71
CA TYR A 135 1.76 -11.53 0.30
C TYR A 135 0.91 -12.77 0.59
N LEU A 136 0.45 -13.47 -0.46
CA LEU A 136 -0.33 -14.70 -0.32
C LEU A 136 0.49 -15.80 0.38
N GLN A 137 1.77 -15.95 0.02
CA GLN A 137 2.66 -16.94 0.63
C GLN A 137 2.94 -16.64 2.11
N ASN A 138 3.11 -15.37 2.49
CA ASN A 138 3.36 -14.98 3.88
C ASN A 138 2.14 -15.21 4.78
N ILE A 139 0.93 -14.89 4.28
CA ILE A 139 -0.31 -15.16 5.03
C ILE A 139 -0.55 -16.65 5.14
N LEU A 140 -0.55 -17.37 4.02
CA LEU A 140 -0.90 -18.79 4.00
C LEU A 140 0.17 -19.63 4.69
N GLY A 141 1.45 -19.26 4.56
CA GLY A 141 2.57 -19.88 5.27
C GLY A 141 2.53 -19.61 6.77
N GLY A 142 2.24 -18.38 7.19
CA GLY A 142 2.09 -18.03 8.60
C GLY A 142 0.93 -18.77 9.28
N VAL A 143 -0.25 -18.76 8.66
CA VAL A 143 -1.43 -19.49 9.15
C VAL A 143 -1.17 -20.99 9.16
N GLY A 144 -0.57 -21.53 8.09
CA GLY A 144 -0.22 -22.95 8.00
C GLY A 144 0.77 -23.39 9.09
N TYR A 145 1.75 -22.55 9.44
CA TYR A 145 2.71 -22.84 10.50
C TYR A 145 2.04 -22.92 11.88
N ILE A 146 1.13 -21.98 12.18
CA ILE A 146 0.36 -21.97 13.44
C ILE A 146 -0.51 -23.23 13.53
N VAL A 147 -1.36 -23.47 12.53
CA VAL A 147 -2.27 -24.64 12.52
C VAL A 147 -1.48 -25.95 12.54
N GLY A 148 -0.35 -26.02 11.84
CA GLY A 148 0.52 -27.18 11.80
C GLY A 148 1.11 -27.55 13.16
N ILE A 149 1.71 -26.58 13.87
CA ILE A 149 2.28 -26.83 15.20
C ILE A 149 1.21 -27.26 16.19
N PHE A 150 0.07 -26.58 16.23
CA PHE A 150 -1.03 -26.95 17.12
C PHE A 150 -1.59 -28.35 16.79
N GLY A 151 -1.71 -28.69 15.50
CA GLY A 151 -2.14 -30.02 15.06
C GLY A 151 -1.19 -31.13 15.50
N VAL A 152 0.12 -30.92 15.36
CA VAL A 152 1.15 -31.88 15.81
C VAL A 152 1.11 -32.06 17.32
N ILE A 153 1.03 -30.98 18.10
CA ILE A 153 0.92 -31.05 19.57
C ILE A 153 -0.35 -31.79 19.99
N ALA A 154 -1.48 -31.48 19.36
CA ALA A 154 -2.76 -32.14 19.64
C ALA A 154 -2.71 -33.64 19.32
N PHE A 155 -2.08 -34.03 18.22
CA PHE A 155 -1.91 -35.44 17.84
C PHE A 155 -1.09 -36.22 18.87
N PHE A 156 0.02 -35.67 19.35
CA PHE A 156 0.82 -36.33 20.38
C PHE A 156 0.08 -36.40 21.73
N ARG A 157 -0.60 -35.33 22.15
CA ARG A 157 -1.43 -35.34 23.36
C ARG A 157 -2.57 -36.36 23.28
N ALA A 158 -3.23 -36.47 22.13
CA ALA A 158 -4.29 -37.44 21.94
C ALA A 158 -3.77 -38.87 22.14
N ARG A 159 -2.58 -39.20 21.62
CA ARG A 159 -1.96 -40.52 21.81
C ARG A 159 -1.59 -40.82 23.26
N GLU A 160 -1.14 -39.82 24.01
CA GLU A 160 -0.88 -39.98 25.45
C GLU A 160 -2.16 -40.26 26.23
N LEU A 161 -3.24 -39.53 25.93
CA LEU A 161 -4.55 -39.75 26.55
C LEU A 161 -5.11 -41.14 26.20
N THR A 162 -4.99 -41.59 24.95
CA THR A 162 -5.41 -42.95 24.55
C THR A 162 -4.60 -44.03 25.27
N LYS A 163 -3.28 -43.85 25.42
CA LYS A 163 -2.43 -44.79 26.17
C LYS A 163 -2.78 -44.84 27.66
N GLN A 164 -3.04 -43.68 28.28
CA GLN A 164 -3.48 -43.61 29.68
C GLN A 164 -4.86 -44.26 29.87
N ALA A 165 -5.81 -44.00 28.97
CA ALA A 165 -7.13 -44.62 29.00
C ALA A 165 -7.04 -46.15 28.87
N ALA A 166 -6.20 -46.66 27.96
CA ALA A 166 -5.99 -48.10 27.79
C ALA A 166 -5.30 -48.75 29.01
N LYS A 167 -4.36 -48.04 29.67
CA LYS A 167 -3.71 -48.53 30.89
C LYS A 167 -4.64 -48.55 32.10
N ASN A 168 -5.56 -47.59 32.21
CA ASN A 168 -6.52 -47.50 33.31
C ASN A 168 -7.70 -48.48 33.15
N ALA A 169 -7.88 -49.07 31.97
CA ALA A 169 -8.94 -50.04 31.67
C ALA A 169 -8.48 -51.52 31.78
N ALA A 170 -7.20 -51.76 32.05
CA ALA A 170 -6.60 -53.07 32.28
C ALA A 170 -6.25 -53.26 33.76
#